data_AF-A0A359LMM9-F1
#
_entry.id   AF-A0A359LMM9-F1
#
_cell.length_a   1.000
_cell.length_b   1.000
_cell.length_c   1.000
_cell.angle_alpha   90.00
_cell.angle_beta   90.00
_cell.angle_gamma   90.00
#
_symmetry.space_group_name_H-M   'P 1'
#
loop_
_entity.id
_entity.type
_entity.pdbx_description
1 polymer ?
#
loop_
_entity_poly.entity_id
_entity_poly.type
_entity_poly.pdbx_seq_one_letter_code
_entity_poly.pdbx_strand_id
1 'polypeptide(L)'
;ERTKEIGIRRAMGATRADILRQFLAESVMQCLAGGFAGIALGFLAAEGVKALTSFPASVATWVAILGVFLSSFIGLFFGIYPATRAARL
;
A
#
# COMPACT_ATOMS: atom_id res chain seq x y z
N GLU A 1 -8.93 -14.80 -5.72
CA GLU A 1 -9.93 -13.91 -6.34
C GLU A 1 -9.62 -13.43 -7.76
N ARG A 2 -8.36 -13.41 -8.24
CA ARG A 2 -8.04 -12.98 -9.62
C ARG A 2 -7.50 -14.10 -10.52
N THR A 3 -7.64 -15.36 -10.10
CA THR A 3 -7.10 -16.54 -10.82
C THR A 3 -7.69 -16.71 -12.22
N LYS A 4 -8.98 -16.37 -12.39
CA LYS A 4 -9.68 -16.45 -13.68
C LYS A 4 -9.11 -15.42 -14.69
N GLU A 5 -8.84 -14.19 -14.25
CA GLU A 5 -8.19 -13.17 -15.09
C GLU A 5 -6.77 -13.54 -15.47
N ILE A 6 -5.97 -14.06 -14.52
CA ILE A 6 -4.60 -14.52 -14.80
C ILE A 6 -4.61 -15.65 -15.84
N GLY A 7 -5.54 -16.60 -15.70
CA GLY A 7 -5.73 -17.70 -16.64
C GLY A 7 -6.05 -17.21 -18.06
N ILE A 8 -6.95 -16.23 -18.20
CA ILE A 8 -7.30 -15.64 -19.50
C ILE A 8 -6.10 -14.92 -20.12
N ARG A 9 -5.36 -14.11 -19.35
CA ARG A 9 -4.17 -13.40 -19.86
C ARG A 9 -3.05 -14.36 -20.28
N ARG A 10 -2.81 -15.43 -19.52
CA ARG A 10 -1.83 -16.46 -19.90
C ARG A 10 -2.27 -17.25 -21.14
N ALA A 11 -3.57 -17.54 -21.30
CA ALA A 11 -4.11 -18.17 -22.51
C ALA A 11 -3.94 -17.29 -23.76
N MET A 12 -3.93 -15.97 -23.59
CA MET A 12 -3.66 -14.97 -24.63
C MET A 12 -2.15 -14.74 -24.88
N GLY A 13 -1.26 -15.48 -24.22
CA GLY A 13 0.19 -15.39 -24.43
C GLY A 13 0.95 -14.47 -23.47
N ALA A 14 0.31 -13.91 -22.43
CA ALA A 14 1.01 -13.11 -21.43
C ALA A 14 2.05 -13.96 -20.66
N THR A 15 3.28 -13.45 -20.55
CA THR A 15 4.33 -14.16 -19.82
C THR A 15 4.13 -14.03 -18.31
N ARG A 16 4.73 -14.93 -17.53
CA ARG A 16 4.73 -14.81 -16.06
C ARG A 16 5.30 -13.47 -15.58
N ALA A 17 6.28 -12.92 -16.30
CA ALA A 17 6.87 -11.62 -15.97
C ALA A 17 5.88 -10.47 -16.16
N ASP A 18 5.01 -10.53 -17.18
CA ASP A 18 4.00 -9.49 -17.44
C ASP A 18 2.94 -9.45 -16.35
N ILE A 19 2.44 -10.63 -15.95
CA ILE A 19 1.49 -10.75 -14.83
C ILE A 19 2.11 -10.22 -13.54
N LEU A 20 3.36 -10.59 -13.24
CA LEU A 20 4.09 -10.11 -12.07
C LEU A 20 4.21 -8.59 -12.05
N ARG A 21 4.64 -7.99 -13.17
CA ARG A 21 4.81 -6.54 -13.29
C ARG A 21 3.48 -5.81 -13.11
N GLN A 22 2.39 -6.34 -13.66
CA GLN A 22 1.07 -5.74 -13.48
C GLN A 22 0.61 -5.76 -12.03
N PHE A 23 0.70 -6.90 -11.36
CA PHE A 23 0.29 -7.02 -9.95
C PHE A 23 1.18 -6.19 -9.03
N LEU A 24 2.48 -6.13 -9.33
CA LEU A 24 3.41 -5.27 -8.60
C LEU A 24 3.04 -3.80 -8.78
N ALA A 25 2.74 -3.36 -10.00
CA ALA A 25 2.31 -2.00 -10.27
C ALA A 25 0.98 -1.65 -9.58
N GLU A 26 -0.02 -2.54 -9.62
CA GLU A 26 -1.28 -2.39 -8.87
C GLU A 26 -1.01 -2.24 -7.36
N SER A 27 -0.16 -3.12 -6.82
CA SER A 27 0.19 -3.09 -5.38
C SER A 27 0.93 -1.81 -5.00
N VAL A 28 1.88 -1.35 -5.82
CA VAL A 28 2.63 -0.10 -5.60
C VAL A 28 1.69 1.11 -5.69
N MET A 29 0.82 1.18 -6.69
CA MET A 29 -0.18 2.25 -6.79
C MET A 29 -1.09 2.28 -5.56
N GLN A 30 -1.54 1.12 -5.09
CA GLN A 30 -2.40 1.03 -3.92
C GLN A 30 -1.66 1.43 -2.62
N CYS A 31 -0.37 1.08 -2.49
CA CYS A 31 0.47 1.54 -1.39
C CYS A 31 0.67 3.05 -1.41
N LEU A 32 0.94 3.63 -2.59
CA LEU A 32 1.10 5.07 -2.74
C LEU A 32 -0.20 5.81 -2.41
N ALA A 33 -1.33 5.36 -2.96
CA ALA A 33 -2.63 5.94 -2.69
C ALA A 33 -2.99 5.86 -1.19
N GLY A 34 -2.77 4.71 -0.57
CA GLY A 34 -2.97 4.52 0.87
C GLY A 34 -2.04 5.37 1.73
N GLY A 35 -0.78 5.51 1.33
CA GLY A 35 0.22 6.36 2.02
C GLY A 35 -0.15 7.84 1.97
N PHE A 36 -0.50 8.36 0.79
CA PHE A 36 -0.97 9.75 0.64
C PHE A 36 -2.25 10.00 1.44
N ALA A 37 -3.24 9.11 1.35
CA ALA A 37 -4.48 9.23 2.12
C ALA A 37 -4.22 9.17 3.63
N GLY A 38 -3.33 8.28 4.08
CA GLY A 38 -2.95 8.16 5.49
C GLY A 38 -2.26 9.40 6.04
N ILE A 39 -1.33 10.00 5.27
CA ILE A 39 -0.68 11.27 5.64
C ILE A 39 -1.72 12.38 5.75
N ALA A 40 -2.59 12.53 4.74
CA ALA A 40 -3.61 13.57 4.73
C ALA A 40 -4.57 13.45 5.93
N LEU A 41 -5.07 12.24 6.20
CA LEU A 41 -5.93 11.97 7.36
C LEU A 41 -5.20 12.18 8.69
N GLY A 42 -3.92 11.81 8.78
CA GLY A 42 -3.10 12.05 9.97
C GLY A 42 -2.94 13.53 10.30
N PHE A 43 -2.68 14.37 9.29
CA PHE A 43 -2.62 15.82 9.46
C PHE A 43 -3.97 16.42 9.87
N LEU A 44 -5.06 16.01 9.21
CA LEU A 44 -6.40 16.50 9.54
C LEU A 44 -6.81 16.10 10.97
N ALA A 45 -6.49 14.88 11.40
CA ALA A 45 -6.73 14.42 12.76
C ALA A 45 -5.92 15.22 13.78
N ALA A 46 -4.64 15.51 13.49
CA ALA A 46 -3.78 16.30 14.36
C ALA A 46 -4.29 17.75 14.53
N GLU A 47 -4.68 18.40 13.42
CA GLU A 47 -5.30 19.73 13.47
C GLU A 47 -6.64 19.71 14.21
N GLY A 48 -7.48 18.69 13.99
CA GLY A 48 -8.74 18.52 14.71
C GLY A 48 -8.56 18.38 16.23
N VAL A 49 -7.58 17.57 16.65
CA VAL A 49 -7.25 17.40 18.08
C VAL A 49 -6.73 18.70 18.69
N LYS A 50 -5.88 19.44 17.97
CA LYS A 50 -5.35 20.73 18.40
C LYS A 50 -6.44 21.80 18.52
N ALA A 51 -7.46 21.76 17.64
CA ALA A 51 -8.59 22.67 17.70
C ALA A 51 -9.55 22.38 18.88
N LEU A 52 -9.68 21.11 19.26
CA LEU A 52 -10.59 20.66 20.33
C LEU A 52 -9.94 20.64 21.72
N THR A 53 -8.60 20.66 21.81
CA THR A 53 -7.88 20.50 23.06
C THR A 53 -6.70 21.47 23.14
N SER A 54 -6.53 22.19 24.26
CA SER A 54 -5.33 23.03 24.53
C SER A 54 -4.06 22.20 24.82
N PHE A 55 -4.07 20.92 24.45
CA PHE A 55 -2.93 20.04 24.60
C PHE A 55 -1.94 20.37 23.48
N PRO A 56 -0.63 20.50 23.76
CA PRO A 56 0.37 20.59 22.72
C PRO A 56 0.47 19.22 22.05
N ALA A 57 -0.44 18.94 21.11
CA ALA A 57 -0.43 17.77 20.25
C ALA A 57 0.73 17.92 19.25
N SER A 58 1.96 17.82 19.77
CA SER A 58 3.16 17.68 18.98
C SER A 58 3.18 16.24 18.48
N VAL A 59 2.89 16.07 17.19
CA VAL A 59 3.14 14.78 16.52
C VAL A 59 4.65 14.58 16.53
N ALA A 60 5.12 13.72 17.43
CA ALA A 60 6.54 13.45 17.57
C ALA A 60 7.05 12.83 16.27
N THR A 61 8.13 13.37 15.71
CA THR A 61 8.67 13.00 14.40
C THR A 61 8.93 11.49 14.27
N TRP A 62 9.30 10.82 15.37
CA TRP A 62 9.51 9.37 15.40
C TRP A 62 8.22 8.55 15.17
N VAL A 63 7.06 9.03 15.61
CA VAL A 63 5.75 8.38 15.39
C VAL A 63 5.36 8.47 13.92
N ALA A 64 5.61 9.63 13.30
CA ALA A 64 5.38 9.80 11.86
C ALA A 64 6.29 8.88 11.04
N ILE A 65 7.58 8.79 11.40
CA ILE A 65 8.54 7.87 10.75
C ILE A 65 8.09 6.41 10.91
N LEU A 66 7.67 6.00 12.10
CA LEU A 66 7.16 4.65 12.33
C LEU A 66 5.89 4.35 11.53
N GLY A 67 4.96 5.31 11.42
CA GLY A 67 3.74 5.14 10.62
C GLY A 67 4.04 4.93 9.13
N VAL A 68 4.98 5.72 8.58
CA VAL A 68 5.43 5.58 7.19
C VAL A 68 6.16 4.24 7.00
N PHE A 69 7.02 3.86 7.94
CA PHE A 69 7.78 2.62 7.87
C PHE A 69 6.86 1.39 7.93
N LEU A 70 5.93 1.36 8.89
CA LEU A 70 5.02 0.24 9.10
C LEU A 70 4.03 0.10 7.92
N SER A 71 3.46 1.21 7.44
CA SER A 71 2.56 1.17 6.26
C SER A 71 3.29 0.71 5.00
N SER A 72 4.52 1.19 4.76
CA SER A 72 5.35 0.73 3.65
C SER A 72 5.72 -0.74 3.78
N PHE A 73 6.07 -1.20 4.99
CA PHE A 73 6.42 -2.60 5.24
C PHE A 73 5.25 -3.54 4.96
N ILE A 74 4.06 -3.22 5.51
CA ILE A 74 2.84 -4.01 5.30
C ILE A 74 2.48 -4.00 3.80
N GLY A 75 2.51 -2.83 3.15
CA GLY A 75 2.20 -2.68 1.74
C GLY A 75 3.12 -3.50 0.82
N LEU A 76 4.45 -3.43 1.05
CA LEU A 76 5.41 -4.21 0.29
C LEU A 76 5.22 -5.72 0.52
N PHE A 77 5.04 -6.12 1.78
CA PHE A 77 4.91 -7.53 2.16
C PHE A 77 3.67 -8.17 1.54
N PHE A 78 2.50 -7.52 1.66
CA PHE A 78 1.25 -7.98 1.07
C PHE A 78 1.16 -7.77 -0.45
N GLY A 79 2.02 -6.96 -1.07
CA GLY A 79 2.13 -6.85 -2.53
C GLY A 79 3.03 -7.94 -3.14
N ILE A 80 4.20 -8.18 -2.53
CA ILE A 80 5.21 -9.13 -3.03
C ILE A 80 4.78 -10.58 -2.79
N TYR A 81 4.19 -10.89 -1.64
CA TYR A 81 3.78 -12.24 -1.27
C TYR A 81 2.76 -12.88 -2.24
N PRO A 82 1.62 -12.24 -2.59
CA PRO A 82 0.69 -12.80 -3.56
C PRO A 82 1.25 -12.78 -4.99
N ALA A 83 2.05 -11.77 -5.36
CA ALA A 83 2.64 -11.66 -6.69
C ALA A 83 3.60 -12.83 -6.97
N THR A 84 4.46 -13.17 -5.99
CA THR A 84 5.36 -14.33 -6.07
C THR A 84 4.61 -15.66 -6.06
N ARG A 85 3.50 -15.77 -5.32
CA ARG A 85 2.64 -16.97 -5.33
C ARG A 85 1.93 -17.15 -6.68
N ALA A 86 1.41 -16.07 -7.27
CA ALA A 86 0.77 -16.08 -8.59
C ALA A 86 1.77 -16.42 -9.71
N ALA A 87 3.01 -15.95 -9.59
CA ALA A 87 4.09 -16.26 -10.53
C ALA A 87 4.57 -17.70 -10.50
N ARG A 88 4.19 -18.52 -9.50
CA ARG A 88 4.56 -19.94 -9.41
C ARG A 88 3.50 -20.89 -9.99
N LEU A 89 2.32 -20.37 -10.33
CA LEU A 89 1.25 -21.05 -11.08
C LEU A 89 1.42 -20.79 -12.59
#